data_AF-A0A2E0ACU9-F1
#
_entry.id   AF-A0A2E0ACU9-F1
#
_cell.length_a   1.000
_cell.length_b   1.000
_cell.length_c   1.000
_cell.angle_alpha   90.00
_cell.angle_beta   90.00
_cell.angle_gamma   90.00
#
_symmetry.space_group_name_H-M   'P 1'
#
loop_
_entity.id
_entity.type
_entity.pdbx_description
1 polymer ?
#
loop_
_entity_poly.entity_id
_entity_poly.type
_entity_poly.pdbx_seq_one_letter_code
_entity_poly.pdbx_strand_id
1 'polypeptide(L)' 'MNIKVESEMHRRRRSQNIGVAACLLFFIGLVMALSLVKLTNSGPVEGYDHAPRSSAIENVSK' A
#
# COMPACT_ATOMS: atom_id res chain seq x y z
N MET A 1 -27.81 -36.11 -21.63
CA MET A 1 -27.22 -35.51 -20.42
C MET A 1 -26.69 -34.14 -20.79
N ASN A 2 -27.31 -33.05 -20.34
CA ASN A 2 -26.90 -31.68 -20.70
C ASN A 2 -25.94 -31.14 -19.64
N ILE A 3 -24.63 -31.18 -19.90
CA ILE A 3 -23.61 -30.66 -19.00
C ILE A 3 -23.60 -29.13 -19.16
N LYS A 4 -24.16 -28.40 -18.19
CA LYS A 4 -24.06 -26.94 -18.17
C LYS A 4 -22.61 -26.55 -17.88
N VAL A 5 -22.05 -25.67 -18.71
CA VAL A 5 -20.66 -25.18 -18.62
C VAL A 5 -20.38 -24.48 -17.30
N GLU A 6 -21.35 -23.74 -16.74
CA GLU A 6 -21.28 -23.22 -15.37
C GLU A 6 -22.13 -24.08 -14.42
N SER A 7 -21.50 -24.57 -13.35
CA SER A 7 -22.21 -25.19 -12.23
C SER A 7 -22.74 -24.12 -11.27
N GLU A 8 -23.86 -24.41 -10.61
CA GLU A 8 -24.48 -23.48 -9.64
C GLU A 8 -23.52 -23.06 -8.52
N MET A 9 -22.57 -23.95 -8.19
CA MET A 9 -21.51 -23.68 -7.21
C MET A 9 -20.60 -22.52 -7.63
N HIS A 10 -20.23 -22.42 -8.92
CA HIS A 10 -19.37 -21.32 -9.40
C HIS A 10 -20.08 -19.97 -9.30
N ARG A 11 -21.39 -19.93 -9.62
CA ARG A 11 -22.21 -18.72 -9.51
C ARG A 11 -22.30 -18.20 -8.08
N ARG A 12 -22.46 -19.09 -7.09
CA ARG A 12 -22.51 -18.72 -5.67
C ARG A 12 -21.17 -18.25 -5.12
N ARG A 13 -20.06 -18.90 -5.49
CA ARG A 13 -18.71 -18.46 -5.08
C ARG A 13 -18.35 -17.11 -5.70
N ARG A 14 -18.74 -16.89 -6.96
CA ARG A 14 -18.50 -15.64 -7.67
C ARG A 14 -19.17 -14.46 -6.98
N SER A 15 -20.44 -14.58 -6.56
CA SER A 15 -21.11 -13.49 -5.84
C SER A 15 -20.48 -13.19 -4.47
N GLN A 16 -20.00 -14.22 -3.76
CA GLN A 16 -19.33 -14.05 -2.47
C GLN A 16 -17.93 -13.43 -2.60
N ASN A 17 -17.16 -13.81 -3.63
CA ASN A 17 -15.80 -13.31 -3.83
C ASN A 17 -15.75 -11.85 -4.32
N ILE A 18 -16.82 -11.34 -4.95
CA ILE A 18 -16.89 -9.94 -5.40
C ILE A 18 -16.80 -8.97 -4.22
N GLY A 19 -17.52 -9.23 -3.12
CA GLY A 19 -17.45 -8.38 -1.93
C GLY A 19 -16.05 -8.36 -1.31
N VAL A 20 -15.39 -9.52 -1.27
CA VAL A 20 -14.01 -9.64 -0.78
C VAL A 20 -13.03 -8.90 -1.69
N ALA A 21 -13.18 -9.02 -3.02
CA ALA A 21 -12.34 -8.32 -3.98
C ALA A 21 -12.47 -6.80 -3.85
N ALA A 22 -13.69 -6.29 -3.67
CA ALA A 22 -13.94 -4.87 -3.44
C ALA A 22 -13.28 -4.37 -2.14
N CYS A 23 -13.42 -5.14 -1.05
CA CYS A 23 -12.81 -4.83 0.24
C CYS A 23 -11.27 -4.79 0.14
N LEU A 24 -10.68 -5.78 -0.54
CA LEU A 24 -9.24 -5.87 -0.75
C LEU A 24 -8.71 -4.68 -1.57
N LEU A 25 -9.36 -4.35 -2.69
CA LEU A 25 -8.96 -3.21 -3.52
C LEU A 25 -9.06 -1.89 -2.77
N PHE A 26 -10.12 -1.71 -1.97
CA PHE A 26 -10.27 -0.53 -1.13
C PHE A 26 -9.15 -0.44 -0.09
N PHE A 27 -8.83 -1.54 0.59
CA PHE A 27 -7.75 -1.59 1.57
C PHE A 27 -6.38 -1.27 0.94
N ILE A 28 -6.08 -1.88 -0.20
CA ILE A 28 -4.86 -1.59 -0.97
C ILE A 28 -4.83 -0.11 -1.35
N GLY A 29 -5.94 0.44 -1.85
CA GLY A 29 -6.06 1.85 -2.22
C GLY A 29 -5.78 2.80 -1.05
N LEU A 30 -6.31 2.49 0.15
CA LEU A 30 -6.05 3.27 1.36
C LEU A 30 -4.56 3.27 1.74
N VAL A 31 -3.93 2.09 1.79
CA VAL A 31 -2.51 1.97 2.13
C VAL A 31 -1.64 2.70 1.11
N MET A 32 -1.94 2.55 -0.18
CA MET A 32 -1.20 3.21 -1.25
C MET A 32 -1.36 4.73 -1.20
N ALA A 33 -2.58 5.24 -1.01
CA ALA A 33 -2.82 6.68 -0.89
C ALA A 33 -2.04 7.27 0.28
N LEU A 34 -2.10 6.65 1.46
CA LEU A 34 -1.34 7.08 2.63
C LEU A 34 0.18 6.98 2.41
N SER A 35 0.64 5.94 1.70
CA SER A 35 2.07 5.76 1.39
C SER A 35 2.60 6.85 0.46
N LEU A 36 1.83 7.22 -0.56
CA LEU A 36 2.17 8.32 -1.47
C LEU A 36 2.22 9.65 -0.73
N VAL A 37 1.20 9.95 0.10
CA VAL A 37 1.19 11.14 0.96
C VAL A 37 2.41 11.15 1.87
N LYS A 38 2.73 10.03 2.51
CA LYS A 38 3.89 9.93 3.38
C LYS A 38 5.19 10.21 2.63
N LEU A 39 5.36 9.60 1.45
CA LEU A 39 6.56 9.76 0.63
C LEU A 39 6.74 11.22 0.15
N THR A 40 5.65 11.88 -0.25
CA THR A 40 5.72 13.26 -0.76
C THR A 40 5.89 14.29 0.36
N ASN A 41 5.44 14.00 1.58
CA ASN A 41 5.53 14.91 2.71
C ASN A 41 6.71 14.63 3.65
N SER A 42 7.38 13.47 3.53
CA SER A 42 8.60 13.21 4.31
C SER A 42 9.80 13.89 3.66
N GLY A 43 10.39 14.86 4.35
CA GLY A 43 11.70 15.41 4.00
C GLY A 43 12.85 14.43 4.27
N PRO A 44 14.10 14.80 3.95
CA PRO A 44 15.28 13.99 4.25
C PRO A 44 15.33 13.65 5.74
N VAL A 45 15.39 12.36 6.06
CA VAL A 45 15.56 11.88 7.43
C VAL A 45 17.05 11.60 7.64
N GLU A 46 17.65 12.27 8.62
CA GLU A 46 19.04 11.98 8.99
C GLU A 46 19.13 10.66 9.75
N GLY A 47 20.08 9.80 9.36
CA GLY A 47 20.43 8.61 10.12
C GLY A 47 21.30 8.97 11.33
N TYR A 48 21.06 8.33 12.47
CA TYR A 48 21.94 8.38 13.64
C TYR A 48 22.99 7.28 13.53
N ASP A 49 23.99 7.52 12.68
CA ASP A 49 25.15 6.65 12.49
C ASP A 49 26.43 7.38 12.95
N HIS A 50 27.58 6.72 12.88
CA HIS A 50 28.89 7.24 13.24
C HIS A 50 29.46 8.25 12.23
N ALA A 51 28.73 8.57 11.15
CA ALA A 51 29.11 9.61 10.21
C ALA A 51 28.67 11.01 10.72
N PRO A 52 29.44 12.08 10.41
CA PRO A 52 29.04 13.46 10.73
C PRO A 52 27.71 13.82 10.07
N ARG A 53 26.75 14.31 10.86
CA ARG A 53 25.41 14.68 10.37
C ARG A 53 25.47 15.97 9.56
N SER A 54 24.74 16.02 8.44
CA SER A 54 24.63 17.23 7.59
C SER A 54 24.22 18.47 8.38
N SER A 55 23.23 18.34 9.26
CA SER A 55 22.80 19.40 10.16
C SER A 55 23.89 19.87 11.13
N ALA A 56 24.74 18.96 11.62
CA ALA A 56 25.82 19.32 12.54
C ALA A 56 26.96 20.05 11.83
N ILE A 57 27.27 19.70 10.57
CA ILE A 57 28.30 20.37 9.75
C ILE A 57 27.82 21.78 9.35
N GLU A 58 26.56 21.92 8.94
CA GLU A 58 26.00 23.22 8.52
C GLU A 58 26.05 24.25 9.65
N ASN A 59 25.75 23.85 10.88
CA ASN A 59 25.77 24.74 12.05
C ASN A 59 27.19 25.18 12.47
N VAL A 60 28.24 24.47 12.08
CA VAL A 60 29.64 24.84 12.37
C VAL A 60 30.17 25.88 11.37
N SER A 61 29.58 25.95 10.17
CA SER A 61 29.99 26.88 9.12
C SER A 61 29.35 28.27 9.22
N LYS A 62 28.46 28.50 10.19
CA LYS A 62 27.74 29.76 10.44
C LYS A 62 28.34 30.52 11.61
#